data_AF-X1F4I2-F1
#
_entry.id   AF-X1F4I2-F1
#
_cell.length_a   1.000
_cell.length_b   1.000
_cell.length_c   1.000
_cell.angle_alpha   90.00
_cell.angle_beta   90.00
_cell.angle_gamma   90.00
#
_symmetry.space_group_name_H-M   'P 1'
#
loop_
_entity.id
_entity.type
_entity.pdbx_description
1 polymer ?
#
loop_
_entity_poly.entity_id
_entity_poly.type
_entity_poly.pdbx_seq_one_letter_code
_entity_poly.pdbx_strand_id
1 'polypeptide(L)'
;MSENSMGYPLPSGEAFTDELACLMVFYPDKPEYRQAFFGAYFYLSNWLAWERDPDKKGADAARAWKLAVEATMECIEMNTCETILSLLEEIRNNTGVNCCDVVDITDGDQYTDDVEDGEGNVPQNIID
;
A
#
# COMPACT_ATOMS: atom_id res chain seq x y z
N MET A 1 -20.62 -13.28 -25.67
CA MET A 1 -19.60 -12.69 -26.56
C MET A 1 -19.25 -11.35 -25.95
N SER A 2 -18.11 -11.24 -25.26
CA SER A 2 -17.67 -9.97 -24.69
C SER A 2 -17.20 -9.08 -25.83
N GLU A 3 -18.10 -8.23 -26.32
CA GLU A 3 -17.69 -7.11 -27.14
C GLU A 3 -16.66 -6.30 -26.35
N ASN A 4 -15.65 -5.82 -27.08
CA ASN A 4 -14.50 -5.09 -26.59
C ASN A 4 -14.96 -3.79 -25.91
N SER A 5 -15.45 -3.87 -24.66
CA SER A 5 -15.90 -2.72 -23.91
C SER A 5 -14.64 -1.92 -23.55
N MET A 6 -14.49 -0.75 -24.15
CA MET A 6 -13.43 0.17 -23.77
C MET A 6 -13.69 0.61 -22.32
N GLY A 7 -12.75 0.33 -21.41
CA GLY A 7 -12.79 0.76 -20.02
C GLY A 7 -12.67 -0.38 -19.01
N TYR A 8 -12.61 -0.05 -17.72
CA TYR A 8 -12.66 -1.01 -16.61
C TYR A 8 -14.09 -1.54 -16.42
N PRO A 9 -14.27 -2.83 -16.11
CA PRO A 9 -15.59 -3.43 -15.92
C PRO A 9 -16.34 -2.77 -14.76
N LEU A 10 -17.65 -2.60 -14.89
CA LEU A 10 -18.50 -2.10 -13.83
C LEU A 10 -18.72 -3.18 -12.77
N PRO A 11 -18.81 -2.81 -11.47
CA PRO A 11 -19.20 -3.75 -10.44
C PRO A 11 -20.65 -4.20 -10.66
N SER A 12 -20.96 -5.44 -10.27
CA SER A 12 -22.34 -5.93 -10.24
C SER A 12 -23.13 -5.18 -9.15
N GLY A 13 -24.36 -4.76 -9.45
CA GLY A 13 -25.22 -4.07 -8.49
C GLY A 13 -25.13 -2.54 -8.59
N GLU A 14 -25.40 -1.85 -7.48
CA GLU A 14 -25.39 -0.39 -7.42
C GLU A 14 -23.98 0.15 -7.10
N ALA A 15 -23.25 0.54 -8.15
CA ALA A 15 -21.84 0.98 -8.10
C ALA A 15 -21.52 2.20 -7.20
N PHE A 16 -22.53 2.85 -6.61
CA PHE A 16 -22.38 4.07 -5.82
C PHE A 16 -22.85 3.93 -4.36
N THR A 17 -23.18 2.72 -3.92
CA THR A 17 -23.71 2.51 -2.55
C THR A 17 -22.71 1.85 -1.60
N ASP A 18 -21.56 1.44 -2.11
CA ASP A 18 -20.55 0.74 -1.32
C ASP A 18 -19.79 1.68 -0.37
N GLU A 19 -19.32 1.12 0.75
CA GLU A 19 -18.45 1.81 1.70
C GLU A 19 -17.04 2.01 1.11
N LEU A 20 -16.34 3.05 1.57
CA LEU A 20 -14.95 3.30 1.17
C LEU A 20 -14.01 2.29 1.84
N ALA A 21 -13.12 1.70 1.04
CA ALA A 21 -12.04 0.86 1.53
C ALA A 21 -10.69 1.59 1.42
N CYS A 22 -9.80 1.35 2.39
CA CYS A 22 -8.44 1.89 2.41
C CYS A 22 -7.42 0.82 1.99
N LEU A 23 -6.38 1.24 1.27
CA LEU A 23 -5.31 0.34 0.83
C LEU A 23 -3.94 1.02 0.97
N MET A 24 -2.92 0.25 1.37
CA MET A 24 -1.53 0.71 1.47
C MET A 24 -0.77 0.34 0.19
N VAL A 25 -0.05 1.29 -0.40
CA VAL A 25 0.74 1.10 -1.64
C VAL A 25 2.18 1.52 -1.43
N PHE A 26 3.13 0.70 -1.86
CA PHE A 26 4.50 1.11 -2.09
C PHE A 26 4.69 1.57 -3.53
N TYR A 27 5.35 2.71 -3.74
CA TYR A 27 5.70 3.22 -5.06
C TYR A 27 7.17 3.71 -5.08
N PRO A 28 7.83 3.78 -6.24
CA PRO A 28 9.22 4.24 -6.30
C PRO A 28 9.36 5.71 -5.87
N ASP A 29 10.36 6.01 -5.05
CA ASP A 29 10.58 7.36 -4.47
C ASP A 29 11.25 8.33 -5.47
N LYS A 30 10.56 8.59 -6.59
CA LYS A 30 10.82 9.76 -7.44
C LYS A 30 9.54 10.56 -7.66
N PRO A 31 9.62 11.91 -7.73
CA PRO A 31 8.43 12.76 -7.89
C PRO A 31 7.57 12.41 -9.10
N GLU A 32 8.18 11.99 -10.22
CA GLU A 32 7.49 11.64 -11.45
C GLU A 32 6.60 10.40 -11.28
N TYR A 33 7.06 9.40 -10.51
CA TYR A 33 6.26 8.21 -10.21
C TYR A 33 5.09 8.54 -9.30
N ARG A 34 5.29 9.43 -8.32
CA ARG A 34 4.20 9.94 -7.47
C ARG A 34 3.14 10.64 -8.32
N GLN A 35 3.54 11.54 -9.22
CA GLN A 35 2.61 12.22 -10.14
C GLN A 35 1.87 11.24 -11.05
N ALA A 36 2.57 10.26 -11.62
CA ALA A 36 1.97 9.24 -12.46
C ALA A 36 0.94 8.39 -11.69
N PHE A 37 1.29 7.98 -10.47
CA PHE A 37 0.40 7.24 -9.58
C PHE A 37 -0.90 8.03 -9.30
N PHE A 38 -0.80 9.28 -8.85
CA PHE A 38 -1.99 10.09 -8.59
C PHE A 38 -2.76 10.41 -9.87
N GLY A 39 -2.08 10.61 -11.00
CA GLY A 39 -2.75 10.79 -12.29
C GLY A 39 -3.60 9.58 -12.69
N ALA A 40 -3.07 8.37 -12.53
CA ALA A 40 -3.80 7.14 -12.79
C ALA A 40 -4.94 6.92 -11.79
N TYR A 41 -4.72 7.24 -10.52
CA TYR A 41 -5.73 7.17 -9.47
C TYR A 41 -6.90 8.15 -9.73
N PHE A 42 -6.59 9.41 -10.04
CA PHE A 42 -7.59 10.43 -10.39
C PHE A 42 -8.34 10.09 -11.68
N TYR A 43 -7.72 9.41 -12.63
CA TYR A 43 -8.39 8.99 -13.87
C TYR A 43 -9.61 8.11 -13.60
N LEU A 44 -9.64 7.36 -12.50
CA LEU A 44 -10.81 6.54 -12.13
C LEU A 44 -12.05 7.38 -11.78
N SER A 45 -11.87 8.65 -11.40
CA SER A 45 -12.99 9.60 -11.22
C SER A 45 -13.58 10.11 -12.55
N ASN A 46 -13.05 9.68 -13.70
CA ASN A 46 -13.57 9.99 -15.02
C ASN A 46 -14.43 8.85 -15.54
N TRP A 47 -15.66 9.15 -16.00
CA TRP A 47 -16.57 8.16 -16.57
C TRP A 47 -15.98 7.43 -17.79
N LEU A 48 -15.03 8.04 -18.51
CA LEU A 48 -14.31 7.42 -19.64
C LEU A 48 -13.39 6.27 -19.22
N ALA A 49 -13.00 6.19 -17.95
CA ALA A 49 -12.21 5.08 -17.43
C ALA A 49 -13.02 3.78 -17.35
N TRP A 50 -14.35 3.88 -17.31
CA TRP A 50 -15.26 2.76 -17.07
C TRP A 50 -15.87 2.25 -18.37
N GLU A 51 -16.21 0.97 -18.38
CA GLU A 51 -16.90 0.38 -19.50
C GLU A 51 -18.20 1.10 -19.81
N ARG A 52 -18.51 1.15 -21.10
CA ARG A 52 -19.74 1.77 -21.57
C ARG A 52 -20.87 0.78 -21.50
N ASP A 53 -21.90 1.13 -20.76
CA ASP A 53 -23.15 0.40 -20.72
C ASP A 53 -24.33 1.28 -21.20
N PRO A 54 -25.43 0.66 -21.68
CA PRO A 54 -26.63 1.39 -22.09
C PRO A 54 -27.24 2.23 -20.95
N ASP A 55 -27.08 1.77 -19.71
CA ASP A 55 -27.62 2.40 -18.50
C ASP A 55 -26.77 3.59 -18.00
N LYS A 56 -25.60 3.84 -18.62
CA LYS A 56 -24.65 4.92 -18.28
C LYS A 56 -24.13 4.87 -16.84
N LYS A 57 -23.99 3.67 -16.25
CA LYS A 57 -23.49 3.44 -14.89
C LYS A 57 -22.01 3.77 -14.72
N GLY A 58 -21.26 3.96 -15.82
CA GLY A 58 -19.90 4.53 -15.76
C GLY A 58 -19.82 5.88 -15.04
N ALA A 59 -20.90 6.68 -15.08
CA ALA A 59 -20.96 7.93 -14.31
C ALA A 59 -21.09 7.68 -12.80
N ASP A 60 -21.80 6.62 -12.39
CA ASP A 60 -21.97 6.26 -10.99
C ASP A 60 -20.66 5.72 -10.40
N ALA A 61 -19.94 4.86 -11.14
CA ALA A 61 -18.62 4.39 -10.76
C ALA A 61 -17.62 5.55 -10.63
N ALA A 62 -17.59 6.46 -11.61
CA ALA A 62 -16.77 7.67 -11.55
C ALA A 62 -17.10 8.54 -10.33
N ARG A 63 -18.38 8.65 -9.96
CA ARG A 63 -18.81 9.39 -8.76
C ARG A 63 -18.33 8.72 -7.47
N ALA A 64 -18.37 7.39 -7.38
CA ALA A 64 -17.84 6.66 -6.22
C ALA A 64 -16.33 6.91 -6.07
N TRP A 65 -15.58 6.85 -7.18
CA TRP A 65 -14.15 7.12 -7.17
C TRP A 65 -13.82 8.58 -6.88
N LYS A 66 -14.67 9.53 -7.26
CA LYS A 66 -14.50 10.92 -6.87
C LYS A 66 -14.56 11.09 -5.34
N LEU A 67 -15.50 10.43 -4.67
CA LEU A 67 -15.58 10.44 -3.20
C LEU A 67 -14.33 9.79 -2.57
N ALA A 68 -13.89 8.65 -3.12
CA ALA A 68 -12.68 7.97 -2.64
C ALA A 68 -11.43 8.85 -2.80
N VAL A 69 -11.32 9.56 -3.93
CA VAL A 69 -10.24 10.51 -4.20
C VAL A 69 -10.27 11.67 -3.22
N GLU A 70 -11.43 12.29 -3.00
CA GLU A 70 -11.59 13.40 -2.05
C GLU A 70 -11.17 12.96 -0.64
N ALA A 71 -11.66 11.82 -0.16
CA ALA A 71 -11.28 11.28 1.15
C ALA A 71 -9.79 10.93 1.25
N THR A 72 -9.19 10.41 0.17
CA THR A 72 -7.75 10.11 0.13
C THR A 72 -6.92 11.37 0.17
N MET A 73 -7.30 12.40 -0.58
CA MET A 73 -6.59 13.69 -0.58
C MET A 73 -6.75 14.41 0.76
N GLU A 74 -7.94 14.38 1.36
CA GLU A 74 -8.13 14.85 2.74
C GLU A 74 -7.21 14.10 3.71
N CYS A 75 -7.09 12.78 3.61
CA CYS A 75 -6.20 11.99 4.48
C CYS A 75 -4.72 12.34 4.29
N ILE A 76 -4.30 12.66 3.06
CA ILE A 76 -2.92 13.04 2.71
C ILE A 76 -2.61 14.50 3.10
N GLU A 77 -3.54 15.42 2.87
CA GLU A 77 -3.41 16.85 3.16
C GLU A 77 -3.62 17.17 4.63
N MET A 78 -4.53 16.45 5.29
CA MET A 78 -4.56 16.40 6.73
C MET A 78 -3.21 15.82 7.14
N ASN A 79 -2.49 16.62 7.91
CA ASN A 79 -1.20 16.34 8.52
C ASN A 79 -1.33 15.23 9.59
N THR A 80 -2.04 14.15 9.27
CA THR A 80 -2.37 13.00 10.13
C THR A 80 -1.10 12.35 10.60
N CYS A 81 -0.03 12.32 9.80
CA CYS A 81 1.27 11.89 10.29
C CYS A 81 1.78 12.80 11.42
N GLU A 82 1.77 14.13 11.32
CA GLU A 82 2.27 14.96 12.43
C GLU A 82 1.35 14.96 13.65
N THR A 83 0.03 14.86 13.45
CA THR A 83 -0.91 14.78 14.58
C THR A 83 -0.86 13.39 15.24
N ILE A 84 -0.70 12.33 14.47
CA ILE A 84 -0.48 10.97 15.00
C ILE A 84 0.89 10.89 15.67
N LEU A 85 1.94 11.45 15.07
CA LEU A 85 3.27 11.52 15.67
C LEU A 85 3.22 12.31 16.98
N SER A 86 2.57 13.48 17.02
CA SER A 86 2.45 14.25 18.26
C SER A 86 1.66 13.51 19.33
N LEU A 87 0.56 12.84 18.98
CA LEU A 87 -0.21 12.00 19.90
C LEU A 87 0.58 10.78 20.38
N LEU A 88 1.37 10.14 19.51
CA LEU A 88 2.24 9.01 19.87
C LEU A 88 3.39 9.46 20.78
N GLU A 89 3.98 10.63 20.52
CA GLU A 89 4.98 11.23 21.40
C GLU A 89 4.39 11.61 22.76
N GLU A 90 3.16 12.14 22.78
CA GLU A 90 2.45 12.46 24.01
C GLU A 90 2.13 11.21 24.83
N ILE A 91 1.68 10.12 24.18
CA ILE A 91 1.47 8.81 24.82
C ILE A 91 2.81 8.27 25.36
N ARG A 92 3.90 8.30 24.58
CA ARG A 92 5.25 7.88 25.01
C ARG A 92 5.68 8.64 26.27
N ASN A 93 5.54 9.96 26.27
CA ASN A 93 5.96 10.82 27.36
C ASN A 93 5.11 10.62 28.63
N ASN A 94 3.80 10.35 28.48
CA ASN A 94 2.88 10.19 29.60
C ASN A 94 2.86 8.77 30.19
N THR A 95 3.17 7.75 29.39
CA THR A 95 3.15 6.35 29.83
C THR A 95 4.55 5.82 30.18
N GLY A 96 5.61 6.49 29.74
CA GLY A 96 7.00 6.02 29.90
C GLY A 96 7.31 4.76 29.10
N VAL A 97 6.41 4.34 28.20
CA VAL A 97 6.55 3.13 27.39
C VAL A 97 7.40 3.46 26.16
N ASN A 98 8.65 3.01 26.16
CA ASN A 98 9.43 2.85 24.93
C ASN A 98 8.93 1.59 24.23
N CYS A 99 8.04 1.73 23.25
CA CYS A 99 7.67 0.61 22.39
C CYS A 99 8.80 0.36 21.39
N CYS A 100 9.37 -0.83 21.47
CA CYS A 100 10.43 -1.36 20.62
C CYS A 100 11.75 -0.61 20.78
N ASP A 101 12.65 -1.15 21.62
CA ASP A 101 14.07 -0.95 21.39
C ASP A 101 14.38 -1.30 19.93
N VAL A 102 15.30 -0.53 19.33
CA VAL A 102 15.77 -0.79 17.96
C VAL A 102 16.19 -2.25 17.91
N VAL A 103 15.41 -3.09 17.23
CA VAL A 103 15.86 -4.44 16.90
C VAL A 103 16.94 -4.22 15.86
N ASP A 104 18.18 -4.25 16.33
CA ASP A 104 19.34 -4.18 15.48
C ASP A 104 19.37 -5.44 14.61
N ILE A 105 18.89 -5.30 13.38
CA ILE A 105 18.95 -6.35 12.36
C ILE A 105 20.39 -6.69 11.93
N THR A 106 21.40 -5.97 12.43
CA THR A 106 22.81 -6.36 12.29
C THR A 106 23.27 -7.34 13.38
N ASP A 107 22.45 -7.59 14.41
CA ASP A 107 22.68 -8.61 15.44
C ASP A 107 22.26 -10.04 14.98
N GLY A 108 22.20 -10.26 13.65
CA GLY A 108 22.01 -11.58 13.05
C GLY A 108 23.21 -12.50 13.24
N ASP A 109 24.37 -11.94 13.59
CA ASP A 109 25.62 -12.66 13.80
C ASP A 109 25.61 -13.50 15.09
N GLN A 110 24.72 -13.22 16.05
CA GLN A 110 24.57 -14.02 17.27
C GLN A 110 23.89 -15.39 17.04
N TYR A 111 23.31 -15.60 15.85
CA TYR A 111 22.68 -16.86 15.45
C TYR A 111 23.54 -17.65 14.45
N THR A 112 24.73 -17.16 14.12
CA THR A 112 25.73 -17.90 13.35
C THR A 112 26.85 -18.30 14.30
N ASP A 113 27.09 -19.61 14.43
CA ASP A 113 28.28 -20.10 15.14
C ASP A 113 29.54 -19.47 14.51
N ASP A 114 30.53 -19.11 15.34
CA ASP A 114 31.85 -18.68 14.87
C ASP A 114 32.45 -19.78 13.97
N VAL A 115 32.39 -19.60 12.66
CA VAL A 115 33.08 -20.47 11.70
C VAL A 115 34.49 -19.93 11.50
N GLU A 116 35.47 -20.60 12.11
CA GLU A 116 36.88 -20.43 11.76
C GLU A 116 37.15 -21.06 10.39
N ASP A 117 37.72 -20.27 9.49
CA ASP A 117 38.05 -20.70 8.13
C ASP A 117 39.15 -21.78 8.20
N GLY A 118 38.75 -23.05 8.04
CA GLY A 118 39.65 -24.20 8.09
C GLY A 118 39.38 -25.22 9.20
N GLU A 119 38.41 -25.00 10.10
CA GLU A 119 38.00 -26.02 11.08
C GLU A 119 36.59 -26.54 10.80
N GLY A 120 36.51 -27.86 10.56
CA GLY A 120 35.28 -28.57 10.25
C GLY A 120 35.59 -29.88 9.54
N ASN A 121 35.23 -31.01 10.15
CA ASN A 121 35.32 -32.30 9.48
C ASN A 121 34.23 -32.37 8.41
N VAL A 122 34.59 -32.05 7.16
CA VAL A 122 33.80 -32.49 6.01
C VAL A 122 33.75 -34.02 6.08
N PRO A 123 32.55 -34.65 6.12
CA PRO A 123 32.46 -36.09 6.06
C PRO A 123 33.17 -36.56 4.79
N GLN A 124 34.31 -37.23 4.94
CA GLN A 124 35.00 -37.84 3.82
C GLN A 124 34.08 -38.94 3.27
N ASN A 125 33.81 -38.90 1.97
CA ASN A 125 33.06 -39.95 1.30
C ASN A 125 33.73 -41.30 1.60
N ILE A 126 32.97 -42.19 2.25
CA ILE A 126 33.35 -43.58 2.45
C ILE A 126 33.34 -44.24 1.07
N ILE A 127 34.52 -44.42 0.48
CA ILE A 127 34.72 -45.38 -0.61
C ILE A 127 36.02 -46.11 -0.28
N ASP A 128 35.89 -47.43 -0.14
CA ASP A 128 36.91 -48.42 0.30
C ASP A 128 38.21 -48.42 -0.51
#